data_AF-A0A940JUI4-F1
#
_entry.id   AF-A0A940JUI4-F1
#
_cell.length_a   1.000
_cell.length_b   1.000
_cell.length_c   1.000
_cell.angle_alpha   90.00
_cell.angle_beta   90.00
_cell.angle_gamma   90.00
#
_symmetry.space_group_name_H-M   'P 1'
#
loop_
_entity.id
_entity.type
_entity.pdbx_description
1 polymer ?
#
loop_
_entity_poly.entity_id
_entity_poly.type
_entity_poly.pdbx_seq_one_letter_code
_entity_poly.pdbx_strand_id
1 'polypeptide(L)'
;MAAIEAAQADGRWEAAYASASRAMEPDDLRAALDAEPGARAFFDTLTGSNRYAILYRVHDAKKPETRAARIARFVAMCAKGETVH
;
A
#
# COMPACT_ATOMS: atom_id res chain seq x y z
N MET A 1 -20.22 -2.17 -6.77
CA MET A 1 -19.17 -2.14 -5.73
C MET A 1 -18.63 -0.72 -5.70
N ALA A 2 -19.31 0.19 -4.99
CA ALA A 2 -19.26 1.64 -5.26
C ALA A 2 -19.00 2.48 -4.00
N ALA A 3 -18.26 1.94 -3.02
CA ALA A 3 -17.98 2.65 -1.77
C ALA A 3 -16.60 3.33 -1.75
N ILE A 4 -15.74 3.08 -2.75
CA ILE A 4 -14.32 3.42 -2.69
C ILE A 4 -13.93 4.53 -3.67
N GLU A 5 -14.67 4.70 -4.77
CA GLU A 5 -14.35 5.72 -5.79
C GLU A 5 -14.71 7.16 -5.37
N ALA A 6 -15.55 7.34 -4.34
CA ALA A 6 -16.03 8.66 -3.91
C ALA A 6 -15.15 9.35 -2.84
N ALA A 7 -14.07 8.73 -2.38
CA ALA A 7 -13.28 9.21 -1.23
C ALA A 7 -12.01 9.98 -1.63
N GLN A 8 -12.08 10.80 -2.70
CA GLN A 8 -10.88 11.47 -3.23
C GLN A 8 -10.48 12.76 -2.48
N ALA A 9 -11.24 13.29 -1.52
CA ALA A 9 -11.07 14.71 -1.13
C ALA A 9 -10.78 15.06 0.33
N ASP A 10 -10.87 14.18 1.33
CA ASP A 10 -10.95 14.66 2.73
C ASP A 10 -9.99 13.92 3.66
N GLY A 11 -9.03 14.64 4.26
CA GLY A 11 -8.04 14.11 5.23
C GLY A 11 -8.63 13.41 6.47
N ARG A 12 -9.96 13.30 6.58
CA ARG A 12 -10.65 12.42 7.55
C ARG A 12 -10.51 10.93 7.21
N TRP A 13 -10.17 10.58 5.98
CA TRP A 13 -9.98 9.19 5.55
C TRP A 13 -8.66 8.58 6.05
N GLU A 14 -7.60 9.38 6.17
CA GLU A 14 -6.29 8.98 6.70
C GLU A 14 -6.40 8.31 8.08
N ALA A 15 -7.10 8.94 9.02
CA ALA A 15 -7.18 8.47 10.40
C ALA A 15 -8.01 7.19 10.56
N ALA A 16 -9.14 7.08 9.84
CA ALA A 16 -10.01 5.91 9.91
C ALA A 16 -9.38 4.69 9.23
N TYR A 17 -8.73 4.90 8.08
CA TYR A 17 -8.13 3.81 7.31
C TYR A 17 -6.70 3.47 7.73
N ALA A 18 -5.93 4.33 8.41
CA ALA A 18 -4.60 3.94 8.90
C ALA A 18 -4.64 2.66 9.76
N SER A 19 -5.64 2.58 10.66
CA SER A 19 -5.89 1.42 11.52
C SER A 19 -6.34 0.18 10.71
N ALA A 20 -7.30 0.37 9.80
CA ALA A 20 -7.82 -0.71 8.94
C ALA A 20 -6.77 -1.20 7.93
N SER A 21 -5.94 -0.31 7.40
CA SER A 21 -4.88 -0.61 6.41
C SER A 21 -3.77 -1.42 7.05
N ARG A 22 -3.45 -1.16 8.33
CA ARG A 22 -2.48 -1.97 9.09
C ARG A 22 -3.02 -3.37 9.38
N ALA A 23 -4.33 -3.52 9.56
CA ALA A 23 -5.00 -4.82 9.65
C ALA A 23 -5.18 -5.52 8.28
N MET A 24 -5.23 -4.75 7.19
CA MET A 24 -5.40 -5.22 5.82
C MET A 24 -4.07 -5.37 5.07
N GLU A 25 -2.94 -5.11 5.74
CA GLU A 25 -1.59 -5.25 5.19
C GLU A 25 -1.17 -6.73 5.18
N PRO A 26 -0.92 -7.33 4.00
CA PRO A 26 -0.45 -8.70 3.91
C PRO A 26 0.92 -8.88 4.57
N ASP A 27 1.14 -10.00 5.26
CA ASP A 27 2.43 -10.31 5.90
C ASP A 27 3.61 -10.30 4.93
N ASP A 28 3.41 -10.69 3.68
CA ASP A 28 4.45 -10.67 2.65
C ASP A 28 4.79 -9.26 2.16
N LEU A 29 3.82 -8.34 2.12
CA LEU A 29 4.10 -6.92 1.87
C LEU A 29 4.85 -6.32 3.07
N ARG A 30 4.41 -6.62 4.29
CA ARG A 30 5.08 -6.16 5.52
C ARG A 30 6.52 -6.63 5.55
N ALA A 31 6.77 -7.93 5.37
CA ALA A 31 8.11 -8.49 5.38
C ALA A 31 9.02 -7.86 4.32
N ALA A 32 8.50 -7.59 3.12
CA ALA A 32 9.26 -6.94 2.06
C ALA A 32 9.58 -5.46 2.38
N LEU A 33 8.66 -4.74 3.03
CA LEU A 33 8.92 -3.38 3.52
C LEU A 33 9.89 -3.37 4.69
N ASP A 34 9.76 -4.28 5.66
CA ASP A 34 10.68 -4.39 6.81
C ASP A 34 12.11 -4.78 6.38
N ALA A 35 12.27 -5.48 5.26
CA ALA A 35 13.58 -5.74 4.65
C ALA A 35 14.27 -4.48 4.10
N GLU A 36 13.50 -3.45 3.74
CA GLU A 36 13.99 -2.19 3.17
C GLU A 36 13.50 -0.99 4.01
N PRO A 37 14.24 -0.60 5.07
CA PRO A 37 13.81 0.44 6.01
C PRO A 37 13.47 1.78 5.34
N GLY A 38 14.16 2.14 4.25
CA GLY A 38 13.87 3.33 3.46
C GLY A 38 12.50 3.26 2.76
N ALA A 39 12.17 2.10 2.19
CA ALA A 39 10.85 1.85 1.61
C ALA A 39 9.76 1.86 2.69
N ARG A 40 10.03 1.28 3.86
CA ARG A 40 9.08 1.28 4.98
C ARG A 40 8.78 2.70 5.46
N ALA A 41 9.82 3.50 5.69
CA ALA A 41 9.67 4.88 6.12
C ALA A 41 8.84 5.68 5.09
N PHE A 42 9.16 5.55 3.80
CA PHE A 42 8.39 6.21 2.75
C PHE A 42 6.95 5.71 2.68
N PHE A 43 6.73 4.41 2.78
CA PHE A 43 5.39 3.80 2.77
C PHE A 43 4.52 4.29 3.93
N ASP A 44 5.09 4.46 5.13
CA ASP A 44 4.38 5.04 6.28
C ASP A 44 4.12 6.55 6.12
N THR A 45 4.83 7.26 5.22
CA THR A 45 4.52 8.65 4.84
C THR A 45 3.49 8.78 3.71
N LEU A 46 3.13 7.67 3.06
CA LEU A 46 2.13 7.70 1.99
C LEU A 46 0.76 8.05 2.55
N THR A 47 0.05 8.90 1.79
CA THR A 47 -1.37 9.15 2.03
C THR A 47 -2.18 7.87 1.84
N GLY A 48 -3.31 7.79 2.52
CA GLY A 48 -4.21 6.64 2.54
C GLY A 48 -4.67 6.20 1.16
N SER A 49 -4.78 7.14 0.21
CA SER A 49 -5.06 6.84 -1.20
C SER A 49 -3.93 6.06 -1.86
N ASN A 50 -2.67 6.50 -1.72
CA ASN A 50 -1.50 5.80 -2.25
C ASN A 50 -1.33 4.43 -1.59
N ARG A 51 -1.46 4.38 -0.26
CA ARG A 51 -1.38 3.14 0.51
C ARG A 51 -2.47 2.14 0.09
N TYR A 52 -3.71 2.60 -0.04
CA TYR A 52 -4.83 1.79 -0.51
C TYR A 52 -4.58 1.28 -1.93
N ALA A 53 -4.09 2.13 -2.83
CA ALA A 53 -3.84 1.75 -4.22
C ALA A 53 -2.77 0.65 -4.35
N ILE A 54 -1.79 0.62 -3.45
CA ILE A 54 -0.81 -0.48 -3.33
C ILE A 54 -1.49 -1.73 -2.76
N LEU A 55 -2.14 -1.62 -1.60
CA LEU A 55 -2.80 -2.74 -0.92
C LEU A 55 -3.83 -3.43 -1.82
N TYR A 56 -4.69 -2.66 -2.48
CA TYR A 56 -5.69 -3.16 -3.41
C TYR A 56 -5.04 -3.95 -4.56
N ARG A 57 -3.96 -3.43 -5.18
CA ARG A 57 -3.26 -4.13 -6.26
C ARG A 57 -2.54 -5.39 -5.77
N VAL A 58 -2.09 -5.43 -4.53
CA VAL A 58 -1.51 -6.64 -3.93
C VAL A 58 -2.61 -7.68 -3.65
N HIS A 59 -3.74 -7.28 -3.06
CA HIS A 59 -4.88 -8.17 -2.78
C HIS A 59 -5.56 -8.70 -4.04
N ASP A 60 -5.69 -7.87 -5.07
CA ASP A 60 -6.26 -8.27 -6.37
C ASP A 60 -5.41 -9.32 -7.10
N ALA A 61 -4.11 -9.44 -6.77
CA ALA A 61 -3.22 -10.42 -7.38
C ALA A 61 -3.52 -11.84 -6.89
N LYS A 62 -4.42 -12.53 -7.59
CA LYS A 62 -4.84 -13.91 -7.28
C LYS A 62 -3.70 -14.94 -7.37
N LYS A 63 -2.70 -14.70 -8.22
CA LYS A 63 -1.53 -15.57 -8.37
C LYS A 63 -0.42 -15.15 -7.40
N PRO A 64 0.14 -16.07 -6.60
CA PRO A 64 1.18 -15.74 -5.63
C PRO A 64 2.44 -15.15 -6.29
N GLU A 65 2.82 -15.65 -7.47
CA GLU A 65 3.96 -15.13 -8.23
C GLU A 65 3.75 -13.66 -8.65
N THR A 66 2.54 -13.34 -9.13
CA THR A 66 2.18 -11.96 -9.50
C THR A 66 2.10 -11.06 -8.27
N ARG A 67 1.63 -11.59 -7.13
CA ARG A 67 1.57 -10.86 -5.87
C ARG A 67 2.97 -10.48 -5.40
N ALA A 68 3.89 -11.44 -5.35
CA ALA A 68 5.29 -11.21 -4.99
C ALA A 68 5.97 -10.20 -5.93
N ALA A 69 5.75 -10.32 -7.24
CA ALA A 69 6.29 -9.37 -8.22
C ALA A 69 5.74 -7.94 -8.03
N ARG A 70 4.44 -7.79 -7.73
CA ARG A 70 3.83 -6.49 -7.40
C ARG A 70 4.41 -5.90 -6.12
N ILE A 71 4.53 -6.72 -5.07
CA ILE A 71 5.13 -6.29 -3.79
C ILE A 71 6.55 -5.79 -4.02
N ALA A 72 7.41 -6.59 -4.66
CA ALA A 72 8.79 -6.19 -4.94
C ALA A 72 8.87 -4.87 -5.74
N ARG A 73 7.98 -4.71 -6.74
CA ARG A 73 7.89 -3.46 -7.51
C ARG A 73 7.49 -2.28 -6.65
N PHE A 74 6.48 -2.41 -5.79
CA PHE A 74 6.03 -1.31 -4.93
C PHE A 74 7.04 -0.96 -3.85
N VAL A 75 7.72 -1.96 -3.26
CA VAL A 75 8.80 -1.73 -2.30
C VAL A 75 9.95 -0.99 -2.97
N ALA A 76 10.38 -1.42 -4.16
CA ALA A 76 11.44 -0.72 -4.90
C ALA A 76 11.05 0.72 -5.30
N MET A 77 9.78 0.94 -5.64
CA MET A 77 9.25 2.27 -5.94
C MET A 77 9.24 3.15 -4.68
N CYS A 78 8.82 2.61 -3.53
CA CYS A 78 8.86 3.32 -2.25
C CYS A 78 10.31 3.61 -1.81
N ALA A 79 11.25 2.69 -2.04
CA ALA A 79 12.66 2.90 -1.76
C ALA A 79 13.26 4.06 -2.57
N LYS A 80 12.71 4.34 -3.76
CA LYS A 80 13.07 5.48 -4.61
C LYS A 80 12.31 6.77 -4.27
N GLY A 81 11.34 6.71 -3.37
CA GLY A 81 10.47 7.85 -3.04
C GLY A 81 9.41 8.14 -4.10
N GLU A 82 9.02 7.15 -4.90
CA GLU A 82 8.03 7.29 -5.96
C GLU A 82 6.63 6.81 -5.50
N THR A 83 5.56 7.46 -5.97
CA THR A 83 4.15 7.13 -5.66
C THR A 83 3.41 6.54 -6.86
N VAL A 84 2.32 5.80 -6.61
CA VAL A 84 1.52 5.19 -7.69
C VAL A 84 0.59 6.21 -8.35
N HIS A 85 0.34 7.34 -7.68
CA HIS A 85 -0.40 8.49 -8.16
C HIS A 85 0.53 9.67 -8.41
#